data_AF-A0A949IX02-F1
#
_entry.id   AF-A0A949IX02-F1
#
_cell.length_a   1.000
_cell.length_b   1.000
_cell.length_c   1.000
_cell.angle_alpha   90.00
_cell.angle_beta   90.00
_cell.angle_gamma   90.00
#
_symmetry.space_group_name_H-M   'P 1'
#
loop_
_entity.id
_entity.type
_entity.pdbx_description
1 polymer ?
#
loop_
_entity_poly.entity_id
_entity_poly.type
_entity_poly.pdbx_seq_one_letter_code
_entity_poly.pdbx_strand_id
1 'polypeptide(L)'
;MTKQTQTIWRVQNEFGSGPYRGPGNVSEIMRAFEKAGRFKPDRHPVPWMDKTLKEKFNGAASLNPKTLCGFKNIDQYNRWFNTQELRNLLHYAGFFLSKYEVEGVVWHGQTQSLFFADKAKLVAVRACNDSGVTPASNTQLKAAKRRLKAKK
;
A
#
# COMPACT_ATOMS: atom_id res chain seq x y z
N MET A 1 17.00 7.84 -24.12
CA MET A 1 16.60 6.57 -23.49
C MET A 1 15.37 6.85 -22.62
N THR A 2 14.20 6.32 -22.98
CA THR A 2 12.99 6.41 -22.16
C THR A 2 13.20 5.57 -20.90
N LYS A 3 13.10 6.20 -19.72
CA LYS A 3 13.16 5.48 -18.45
C LYS A 3 11.96 4.55 -18.35
N GLN A 4 12.21 3.26 -18.09
CA GLN A 4 11.14 2.31 -17.85
C GLN A 4 10.42 2.66 -16.55
N THR A 5 9.09 2.88 -16.63
CA THR A 5 8.23 3.13 -15.48
C THR A 5 7.37 1.91 -15.17
N GLN A 6 7.10 1.69 -13.89
CA GLN A 6 6.23 0.61 -13.42
C GLN A 6 5.08 1.19 -12.60
N THR A 7 3.88 0.65 -12.80
CA THR A 7 2.71 1.03 -11.99
C THR A 7 2.71 0.26 -10.67
N ILE A 8 2.52 0.98 -9.56
CA ILE A 8 2.37 0.39 -8.22
C ILE A 8 1.17 0.98 -7.51
N TRP A 9 0.41 0.13 -6.83
CA TRP A 9 -0.72 0.50 -5.99
C TRP A 9 -0.33 0.43 -4.52
N ARG A 10 -0.60 1.46 -3.73
CA ARG A 10 -0.23 1.52 -2.32
C ARG A 10 -1.41 1.92 -1.48
N VAL A 11 -1.65 1.17 -0.40
CA VAL A 11 -2.58 1.59 0.65
C VAL A 11 -1.86 2.60 1.54
N GLN A 12 -2.44 3.78 1.71
CA GLN A 12 -1.88 4.82 2.57
C GLN A 12 -2.97 5.77 3.10
N ASN A 13 -2.65 6.48 4.17
CA ASN A 13 -3.49 7.56 4.70
C ASN A 13 -3.03 8.95 4.19
N GLU A 14 -3.68 10.01 4.69
CA GLU A 14 -3.40 11.40 4.29
C GLU A 14 -1.98 11.88 4.65
N PHE A 15 -1.28 11.19 5.53
CA PHE A 15 0.10 11.49 5.93
C PHE A 15 1.13 10.74 5.04
N GLY A 16 0.67 9.91 4.10
CA GLY A 16 1.53 9.06 3.27
C GLY A 16 1.99 7.78 3.98
N SER A 17 1.53 7.57 5.23
CA SER A 17 1.84 6.37 5.99
C SER A 17 1.07 5.17 5.46
N GLY A 18 1.78 4.07 5.27
CA GLY A 18 1.16 2.79 4.97
C GLY A 18 0.52 2.19 6.21
N PRO A 19 -0.29 1.12 6.06
CA PRO A 19 -0.97 0.45 7.16
C PRO A 19 -0.02 -0.02 8.28
N TYR A 20 1.27 -0.23 7.98
CA TYR A 20 2.27 -0.68 8.95
C TYR A 20 3.06 0.43 9.64
N ARG A 21 2.93 1.70 9.22
CA ARG A 21 3.76 2.83 9.71
C ARG A 21 2.95 4.08 10.09
N GLY A 22 1.62 4.00 10.16
CA GLY A 22 0.75 5.13 10.49
C GLY A 22 0.39 5.18 11.98
N PRO A 23 0.35 6.38 12.59
CA PRO A 23 -0.39 6.55 13.85
C PRO A 23 -1.88 6.33 13.59
N GLY A 24 -2.53 5.55 14.44
CA GLY A 24 -3.94 5.17 14.33
C GLY A 24 -4.14 3.71 13.92
N ASN A 25 -4.69 2.93 14.86
CA ASN A 25 -5.49 1.70 14.78
C ASN A 25 -5.21 0.62 13.73
N VAL A 26 -4.23 0.68 12.83
CA VAL A 26 -4.04 -0.44 11.87
C VAL A 26 -3.35 -1.63 12.51
N SER A 27 -2.45 -1.44 13.49
CA SER A 27 -1.99 -2.55 14.30
C SER A 27 -3.14 -3.18 15.08
N GLU A 28 -4.10 -2.38 15.56
CA GLU A 28 -5.32 -2.89 16.20
C GLU A 28 -6.28 -3.57 15.21
N ILE A 29 -6.45 -3.04 14.00
CA ILE A 29 -7.27 -3.62 12.93
C ILE A 29 -6.64 -4.94 12.47
N MET A 30 -5.31 -5.00 12.30
CA MET A 30 -4.58 -6.23 11.98
C MET A 30 -4.62 -7.23 13.14
N ARG A 31 -4.49 -6.78 14.39
CA ARG A 31 -4.69 -7.63 15.58
C ARG A 31 -6.13 -8.12 15.70
N ALA A 32 -7.13 -7.30 15.35
CA ALA A 32 -8.52 -7.71 15.31
C ALA A 32 -8.76 -8.74 14.20
N PHE A 33 -8.08 -8.61 13.04
CA PHE A 33 -8.09 -9.64 11.99
C PHE A 33 -7.44 -10.94 12.42
N GLU A 34 -6.32 -10.86 13.13
CA GLU A 34 -5.62 -12.01 13.69
C GLU A 34 -6.44 -12.71 14.76
N LYS A 35 -7.00 -11.96 15.72
CA LYS A 35 -7.88 -12.47 16.76
C LYS A 35 -9.16 -13.11 16.21
N ALA A 36 -9.67 -12.62 15.08
CA ALA A 36 -10.82 -13.20 14.39
C ALA A 36 -10.48 -14.44 13.53
N GLY A 37 -9.22 -14.88 13.46
CA GLY A 37 -8.77 -15.99 12.61
C GLY A 37 -8.82 -15.67 11.11
N ARG A 38 -8.95 -14.39 10.75
CA ARG A 38 -9.12 -13.90 9.37
C ARG A 38 -7.80 -13.40 8.77
N PHE A 39 -6.86 -12.98 9.61
CA PHE A 39 -5.49 -12.74 9.20
C PHE A 39 -4.76 -14.06 9.05
N LYS A 40 -4.24 -14.30 7.85
CA LYS A 40 -3.39 -15.44 7.53
C LYS A 40 -1.97 -14.93 7.30
N PRO A 41 -1.04 -15.04 8.26
CA PRO A 41 0.30 -14.42 8.15
C PRO A 41 1.08 -14.85 6.91
N ASP A 42 0.84 -16.07 6.43
CA ASP A 42 1.35 -16.63 5.17
C ASP A 42 0.81 -15.92 3.93
N ARG A 43 -0.40 -15.36 4.00
CA ARG A 43 -1.05 -14.60 2.91
C ARG A 43 -0.90 -13.09 3.03
N HIS A 44 -0.59 -12.60 4.24
CA HIS A 44 -0.50 -11.19 4.56
C HIS A 44 0.79 -10.83 5.29
N PRO A 45 1.98 -11.26 4.80
CA PRO A 45 3.20 -11.03 5.54
C PRO A 45 3.48 -9.53 5.74
N VAL A 46 4.12 -9.16 6.84
CA VAL A 46 4.77 -7.83 6.84
C VAL A 46 5.79 -7.76 5.70
N PRO A 47 6.11 -6.57 5.15
CA PRO A 47 6.98 -6.43 3.98
C PRO A 47 8.31 -7.20 4.02
N TRP A 48 8.94 -7.27 5.20
CA TRP A 48 10.20 -7.99 5.43
C TRP A 48 10.03 -9.50 5.69
N MET A 49 8.79 -9.99 5.74
CA MET A 49 8.45 -11.42 5.83
C MET A 49 7.90 -11.99 4.52
N ASP A 50 7.70 -11.17 3.47
CA ASP A 50 7.42 -11.72 2.14
C ASP A 50 8.60 -12.57 1.71
N LYS A 51 8.37 -13.85 1.41
CA LYS A 51 9.44 -14.83 1.18
C LYS A 51 10.46 -14.36 0.16
N THR A 52 9.99 -13.88 -1.00
CA THR A 52 10.86 -13.44 -2.09
C THR A 52 11.61 -12.16 -1.74
N LEU A 53 10.99 -11.22 -1.02
CA LEU A 53 11.68 -10.01 -0.56
C LEU A 53 12.70 -10.34 0.54
N LYS A 54 12.35 -11.22 1.47
CA LYS A 54 13.23 -11.67 2.56
C LYS A 54 14.49 -12.34 2.02
N GLU A 55 14.33 -13.26 1.06
CA GLU A 55 15.46 -13.90 0.36
C GLU A 55 16.33 -12.85 -0.35
N LYS A 56 15.70 -11.91 -1.07
CA LYS A 56 16.42 -10.87 -1.81
C LYS A 56 17.24 -9.92 -0.94
N PHE A 57 16.75 -9.60 0.25
CA PHE A 57 17.44 -8.71 1.19
C PHE A 57 18.20 -9.48 2.27
N ASN A 58 18.44 -10.78 2.10
CA ASN A 58 19.15 -11.65 3.04
C ASN A 58 18.64 -11.54 4.49
N GLY A 59 17.31 -11.43 4.66
CA GLY A 59 16.69 -11.30 5.97
C GLY A 59 16.95 -9.96 6.69
N ALA A 60 17.54 -8.96 6.03
CA ALA A 60 17.72 -7.63 6.60
C ALA A 60 16.36 -7.03 6.97
N ALA A 61 16.08 -6.97 8.27
CA ALA A 61 14.84 -6.45 8.82
C ALA A 61 14.64 -4.94 8.53
N SER A 62 15.72 -4.22 8.23
CA SER A 62 15.69 -2.78 7.93
C SER A 62 15.72 -2.52 6.43
N LEU A 63 14.55 -2.66 5.80
CA LEU A 63 14.33 -2.01 4.52
C LEU A 63 14.63 -0.51 4.68
N ASN A 64 15.47 0.04 3.80
CA ASN A 64 15.88 1.45 3.80
C ASN A 64 14.67 2.35 4.14
N PRO A 65 14.79 3.32 5.06
CA PRO A 65 13.65 4.11 5.54
C PRO A 65 12.88 4.83 4.42
N LYS A 66 13.53 5.08 3.28
CA LYS A 66 12.94 5.68 2.08
C LYS A 66 12.13 4.70 1.23
N THR A 67 12.12 3.42 1.56
CA THR A 67 11.35 2.40 0.83
C THR A 67 9.90 2.39 1.27
N LEU A 68 9.03 2.21 0.29
CA LEU A 68 7.59 2.13 0.40
C LEU A 68 7.12 0.78 -0.11
N CYS A 69 6.09 0.25 0.54
CA CYS A 69 5.44 -0.99 0.16
C CYS A 69 4.15 -0.70 -0.60
N GLY A 70 3.82 -1.56 -1.55
CA GLY A 70 2.62 -1.50 -2.38
C GLY A 70 2.35 -2.84 -3.06
N PHE A 71 1.63 -2.82 -4.16
CA PHE A 71 1.11 -3.95 -4.91
C PHE A 71 1.35 -3.70 -6.39
N LYS A 72 1.78 -4.73 -7.11
CA LYS A 72 2.01 -4.67 -8.55
C LYS A 72 0.74 -4.29 -9.32
N ASN A 73 -0.41 -4.77 -8.85
CA ASN A 73 -1.71 -4.54 -9.47
C ASN A 73 -2.84 -4.69 -8.43
N ILE A 74 -4.06 -4.44 -8.89
CA ILE A 74 -5.27 -4.55 -8.07
C ILE A 74 -5.56 -5.99 -7.67
N ASP A 75 -5.23 -6.98 -8.50
CA ASP A 75 -5.43 -8.38 -8.14
C ASP A 75 -4.58 -8.78 -6.94
N GLN A 76 -3.32 -8.32 -6.88
CA GLN A 76 -2.46 -8.56 -5.74
C GLN A 76 -2.99 -7.85 -4.48
N TYR A 77 -3.48 -6.61 -4.61
CA TYR A 77 -4.18 -5.91 -3.53
C TYR A 77 -5.41 -6.69 -3.06
N ASN A 78 -6.24 -7.19 -3.97
CA ASN A 78 -7.44 -7.95 -3.65
C ASN A 78 -7.11 -9.31 -3.05
N ARG A 79 -6.02 -9.97 -3.44
CA ARG A 79 -5.57 -11.20 -2.74
C ARG A 79 -5.15 -10.91 -1.31
N TRP A 80 -4.60 -9.73 -1.05
CA TRP A 80 -4.24 -9.28 0.29
C TRP A 80 -5.45 -8.85 1.11
N PHE A 81 -6.29 -7.96 0.60
CA PHE A 81 -7.50 -7.52 1.27
C PHE A 81 -8.67 -8.23 0.61
N ASN A 82 -8.75 -9.54 0.85
CA ASN A 82 -9.60 -10.49 0.11
C ASN A 82 -11.09 -10.45 0.42
N THR A 83 -11.49 -9.77 1.48
CA THR A 83 -12.91 -9.57 1.80
C THR A 83 -13.30 -8.11 1.72
N GLN A 84 -14.58 -7.84 1.45
CA GLN A 84 -15.11 -6.48 1.38
C GLN A 84 -15.02 -5.79 2.75
N GLU A 85 -15.19 -6.54 3.83
CA GLU A 85 -15.07 -6.06 5.21
C GLU A 85 -13.67 -5.52 5.49
N LEU A 86 -12.61 -6.22 5.06
CA LEU A 86 -11.22 -5.74 5.22
C LEU A 86 -11.03 -4.40 4.51
N ARG A 87 -11.54 -4.29 3.28
CA ARG A 87 -11.42 -3.08 2.46
C ARG A 87 -12.24 -1.92 3.03
N ASN A 88 -13.42 -2.20 3.59
CA ASN A 88 -14.24 -1.23 4.31
C ASN A 88 -13.53 -0.72 5.57
N LEU A 89 -12.92 -1.61 6.35
CA LEU A 89 -12.17 -1.21 7.56
C LEU A 89 -11.00 -0.29 7.24
N LEU A 90 -10.24 -0.58 6.18
CA LEU A 90 -9.22 0.35 5.69
C LEU A 90 -9.82 1.72 5.34
N HIS A 91 -10.93 1.73 4.61
CA HIS A 91 -11.59 2.96 4.20
C HIS A 91 -12.06 3.79 5.40
N TYR A 92 -12.73 3.18 6.37
CA TYR A 92 -13.20 3.86 7.58
C TYR A 92 -12.06 4.31 8.50
N ALA A 93 -10.92 3.61 8.48
CA ALA A 93 -9.70 4.03 9.15
C ALA A 93 -8.95 5.16 8.42
N GLY A 94 -9.51 5.71 7.33
CA GLY A 94 -8.92 6.84 6.59
C GLY A 94 -7.84 6.44 5.57
N PHE A 95 -7.72 5.15 5.25
CA PHE A 95 -6.81 4.68 4.21
C PHE A 95 -7.48 4.68 2.83
N PHE A 96 -6.67 4.93 1.81
CA PHE A 96 -7.04 4.90 0.40
C PHE A 96 -5.96 4.23 -0.44
N LEU A 97 -6.33 3.82 -1.66
CA LEU A 97 -5.41 3.27 -2.65
C LEU A 97 -4.84 4.38 -3.52
N SER A 98 -3.52 4.48 -3.54
CA SER A 98 -2.74 5.40 -4.36
C SER A 98 -2.07 4.65 -5.50
N LYS A 99 -2.28 5.09 -6.74
CA LYS A 99 -1.56 4.60 -7.92
C LYS A 99 -0.33 5.47 -8.13
N TYR A 100 0.83 4.85 -8.20
CA TYR A 100 2.12 5.46 -8.48
C TYR A 100 2.67 4.97 -9.81
N GLU A 101 3.31 5.88 -10.55
CA GLU A 101 4.30 5.53 -11.58
C GLU A 101 5.68 5.62 -10.94
N VAL A 102 6.42 4.52 -10.96
CA VAL A 102 7.74 4.42 -10.32
C VAL A 102 8.81 4.28 -11.39
N GLU A 103 9.79 5.18 -11.38
CA GLU A 103 10.98 5.09 -12.22
C GLU A 103 12.04 4.18 -11.58
N GLY A 104 12.69 3.33 -12.37
CA GLY A 104 13.82 2.53 -11.90
C GLY A 104 13.40 1.26 -11.15
N VAL A 105 14.09 0.97 -10.04
CA VAL A 105 14.03 -0.35 -9.41
C VAL A 105 12.76 -0.50 -8.56
N VAL A 106 11.95 -1.50 -8.93
CA VAL A 106 10.87 -2.05 -8.11
C VAL A 106 11.19 -3.51 -7.84
N TRP A 107 11.04 -3.92 -6.58
CA TRP A 107 11.18 -5.32 -6.18
C TRP A 107 9.81 -5.91 -5.95
N HIS A 108 9.45 -6.91 -6.74
CA HIS A 108 8.22 -7.66 -6.56
C HIS A 108 8.48 -8.88 -5.68
N GLY A 109 7.78 -8.93 -4.55
CA GLY A 109 7.60 -10.12 -3.74
C GLY A 109 6.44 -10.98 -4.25
N GLN A 110 6.12 -12.05 -3.53
CA GLN A 110 4.96 -12.89 -3.85
C GLN A 110 3.66 -12.12 -3.65
N THR A 111 3.59 -11.36 -2.56
CA THR A 111 2.34 -10.80 -2.04
C THR A 111 2.33 -9.27 -2.10
N GLN A 112 3.50 -8.64 -2.19
CA GLN A 112 3.64 -7.19 -2.20
C GLN A 112 4.86 -6.73 -3.01
N SER A 113 5.02 -5.43 -3.19
CA SER A 113 6.11 -4.80 -3.94
C SER A 113 6.78 -3.73 -3.10
N LEU A 114 8.09 -3.56 -3.28
CA LEU A 114 8.90 -2.55 -2.64
C LEU A 114 9.50 -1.59 -3.67
N PHE A 115 9.50 -0.30 -3.37
CA PHE A 115 10.06 0.73 -4.23
C PHE A 115 10.55 1.92 -3.41
N PHE A 116 11.37 2.79 -4.00
CA PHE A 116 11.82 4.00 -3.32
C PHE A 116 10.82 5.15 -3.49
N ALA A 117 10.56 5.87 -2.39
CA ALA A 117 9.62 7.00 -2.38
C ALA A 117 10.00 8.12 -3.35
N ASP A 118 11.29 8.44 -3.45
CA ASP A 118 11.83 9.52 -4.30
C ASP A 118 11.77 9.21 -5.80
N LYS A 119 11.49 7.95 -6.15
CA LYS A 119 11.30 7.51 -7.53
C LYS A 119 9.84 7.34 -7.92
N ALA A 120 8.90 7.63 -7.02
CA ALA A 120 7.49 7.37 -7.21
C ALA A 120 6.70 8.68 -7.41
N LYS A 121 5.98 8.75 -8.53
CA LYS A 121 5.06 9.83 -8.85
C LYS A 121 3.62 9.36 -8.65
N LEU A 122 2.87 10.04 -7.78
CA LEU A 122 1.44 9.75 -7.62
C LEU A 122 0.68 10.16 -8.89
N VAL A 123 -0.11 9.25 -9.43
CA VAL A 123 -0.92 9.46 -10.64
C VAL A 123 -2.42 9.37 -10.39
N ALA A 124 -2.87 8.56 -9.43
CA ALA A 124 -4.29 8.47 -9.10
C ALA A 124 -4.52 8.07 -7.64
N VAL A 125 -5.72 8.32 -7.14
CA VAL A 125 -6.19 7.87 -5.82
C VAL A 125 -7.60 7.30 -6.00
N ARG A 126 -7.92 6.25 -5.24
CA ARG A 126 -9.27 5.67 -5.14
C ARG A 126 -9.51 5.11 -3.74
N ALA A 127 -10.76 4.82 -3.41
CA ALA A 127 -11.09 4.25 -2.11
C ALA A 127 -10.63 2.79 -2.01
N CYS A 128 -10.36 2.31 -0.81
CA CYS A 128 -9.97 0.91 -0.57
C CYS A 128 -11.14 -0.05 -0.83
N ASN A 129 -12.37 0.36 -0.52
CA ASN A 129 -13.59 -0.43 -0.69
C ASN A 129 -14.14 -0.45 -2.12
N ASP A 130 -13.55 0.31 -3.03
CA ASP A 130 -13.98 0.39 -4.41
C ASP A 130 -13.58 -0.88 -5.15
N SER A 131 -14.55 -1.78 -5.32
CA SER A 131 -14.44 -3.02 -6.11
C SER A 131 -14.42 -2.76 -7.62
N GLY A 132 -14.41 -1.49 -8.05
CA GLY A 132 -14.60 -1.09 -9.45
C GLY A 132 -15.98 -0.52 -9.73
N VAL A 133 -16.70 -0.06 -8.69
CA VAL A 133 -18.03 0.56 -8.81
C VAL A 133 -18.05 1.83 -7.94
N THR A 134 -17.86 2.97 -8.61
CA THR A 134 -17.98 4.37 -8.16
C THR A 134 -16.91 4.98 -7.22
N PRO A 135 -16.54 6.25 -7.47
CA PRO A 135 -15.31 6.85 -6.96
C PRO A 135 -15.41 7.29 -5.49
N ALA A 136 -14.25 7.25 -4.82
CA ALA A 136 -14.00 7.87 -3.53
C ALA A 136 -14.56 9.29 -3.44
N SER A 137 -15.09 9.67 -2.28
CA SER A 137 -15.63 11.02 -2.04
C SER A 137 -14.59 12.10 -2.41
N ASN A 138 -15.05 13.08 -3.19
CA ASN A 138 -14.24 14.17 -3.74
C ASN A 138 -13.41 14.92 -2.68
N THR A 139 -13.80 14.86 -1.41
CA THR A 139 -13.14 15.52 -0.27
C THR A 139 -11.78 14.90 0.05
N GLN A 140 -11.67 13.56 0.10
CA GLN A 140 -10.40 12.88 0.39
C GLN A 140 -9.41 13.02 -0.77
N LEU A 141 -9.91 12.97 -2.01
CA LEU A 141 -9.10 13.21 -3.22
C LEU A 141 -8.55 14.64 -3.26
N LYS A 142 -9.37 15.64 -2.89
CA LYS A 142 -8.96 17.06 -2.83
C LYS A 142 -7.90 17.30 -1.75
N ALA A 143 -8.03 16.68 -0.58
CA ALA A 143 -7.05 16.79 0.51
C ALA A 143 -5.68 16.19 0.13
N ALA A 144 -5.68 14.98 -0.45
CA ALA A 144 -4.45 14.34 -0.91
C ALA A 144 -3.76 15.14 -2.04
N LYS A 145 -4.52 15.65 -3.02
CA LYS A 145 -3.99 16.47 -4.12
C LYS A 145 -3.43 17.83 -3.65
N ARG A 146 -4.07 18.48 -2.66
CA ARG A 146 -3.61 19.77 -2.10
C ARG A 146 -2.26 19.66 -1.40
N ARG A 147 -2.04 18.60 -0.60
CA ARG A 147 -0.79 18.44 0.16
C ARG A 147 0.42 18.03 -0.69
N LEU A 148 0.22 17.33 -1.80
CA LEU A 148 1.32 16.99 -2.73
C LEU A 148 1.82 18.20 -3.51
N LYS A 149 0.96 19.18 -3.78
CA LYS A 149 1.37 20.46 -4.38
C LYS A 149 2.16 21.35 -3.42
N ALA A 150 1.99 21.17 -2.11
CA ALA A 150 2.72 21.92 -1.08
C ALA A 150 4.14 21.37 -0.78
N LYS A 151 4.56 20.28 -1.43
CA LYS A 151 5.89 19.67 -1.29
C LYS A 151 6.80 19.84 -2.53
N LYS A 152 6.40 20.67 -3.49
CA LYS A 152 7.23 21.15 -4.61
C LYS A 152 7.63 22.59 -4.33
#